data_AF-A0A1H9NNY0-F1
#
_entry.id   AF-A0A1H9NNY0-F1
#
_cell.length_a   1.000
_cell.length_b   1.000
_cell.length_c   1.000
_cell.angle_alpha   90.00
_cell.angle_beta   90.00
_cell.angle_gamma   90.00
#
_symmetry.space_group_name_H-M   'P 1'
#
loop_
_entity.id
_entity.type
_entity.pdbx_description
1 polymer ?
#
loop_
_entity_poly.entity_id
_entity_poly.type
_entity_poly.pdbx_seq_one_letter_code
_entity_poly.pdbx_strand_id
1 'polypeptide(L)' 'MTIAQQLNAITASATGPHGIEVTVNLEGKLIALTLGTAQRHMTATQLAAEIHTLTRTAATTALSQGMTVLAPYTDLLD' A
#
# COMPACT_ATOMS: atom_id res chain seq x y z
N MET A 1 15.32 -17.61 0.45
CA MET A 1 14.34 -16.75 1.13
C MET A 1 13.06 -17.57 1.29
N THR A 2 12.45 -17.61 2.47
CA THR A 2 11.21 -18.36 2.72
C THR A 2 10.00 -17.57 2.19
N ILE A 3 8.86 -18.24 1.99
CA ILE A 3 7.59 -17.59 1.62
C ILE A 3 7.23 -16.52 2.66
N ALA A 4 7.37 -16.84 3.95
CA ALA A 4 7.12 -15.89 5.03
C ALA A 4 8.03 -14.64 4.95
N GLN A 5 9.31 -14.81 4.59
CA GLN A 5 10.23 -13.68 4.38
C GLN A 5 9.83 -12.84 3.17
N GLN A 6 9.36 -13.46 2.09
CA GLN A 6 8.86 -12.77 0.90
C GLN A 6 7.60 -11.95 1.22
N LEU A 7 6.62 -12.54 1.88
CA LEU A 7 5.37 -11.88 2.26
C LEU A 7 5.62 -10.70 3.23
N ASN A 8 6.50 -10.88 4.22
CA ASN A 8 6.84 -9.81 5.18
C ASN A 8 7.62 -8.66 4.55
N ALA A 9 8.32 -8.89 3.44
CA ALA A 9 9.04 -7.85 2.71
C ALA A 9 8.13 -7.02 1.79
N ILE A 10 6.87 -7.41 1.61
CA ILE A 10 5.94 -6.69 0.73
C ILE A 10 5.57 -5.35 1.35
N THR A 11 5.91 -4.31 0.61
CA THR A 11 5.47 -2.95 0.83
C THR A 11 4.98 -2.37 -0.48
N ALA A 12 3.86 -1.67 -0.46
CA ALA A 12 3.32 -0.99 -1.63
C ALA A 12 3.13 0.48 -1.32
N SER A 13 3.46 1.33 -2.29
CA SER A 13 3.23 2.77 -2.21
C SER A 13 2.20 3.24 -3.23
N ALA A 14 1.51 4.33 -2.91
CA ALA A 14 0.62 5.04 -3.80
C ALA A 14 0.81 6.54 -3.64
N THR A 15 0.93 7.25 -4.75
CA THR A 15 1.11 8.70 -4.80
C THR A 15 -0.11 9.37 -5.41
N GLY A 16 -0.64 10.37 -4.70
CA GLY A 16 -1.78 11.17 -5.12
C GLY A 16 -1.41 12.42 -5.91
N PRO A 17 -2.39 13.08 -6.54
CA PRO A 17 -2.19 14.27 -7.36
C PRO A 17 -1.59 15.45 -6.58
N HIS A 18 -1.76 15.51 -5.26
CA HIS A 18 -1.20 16.58 -4.42
C HIS A 18 0.20 16.24 -3.88
N GLY A 19 0.87 15.23 -4.45
CA GLY A 19 2.20 14.80 -4.01
C GLY A 19 2.22 14.14 -2.64
N ILE A 20 1.05 13.68 -2.17
CA ILE A 20 0.93 12.84 -0.98
C ILE A 20 1.28 11.41 -1.39
N GLU A 21 2.20 10.79 -0.68
CA GLU A 21 2.58 9.40 -0.85
C GLU A 21 2.31 8.62 0.43
N VAL A 22 1.63 7.49 0.28
CA VAL A 22 1.37 6.53 1.36
C VAL A 22 2.10 5.24 1.03
N THR A 23 2.77 4.65 2.03
CA THR A 23 3.30 3.28 1.95
C THR A 23 2.63 2.41 3.00
N VAL A 24 2.18 1.23 2.59
CA VAL A 24 1.62 0.21 3.47
C VAL A 24 2.38 -1.10 3.36
N ASN A 25 2.32 -1.91 4.41
CA ASN A 25 2.76 -3.31 4.36
C ASN A 25 1.62 -4.24 3.91
N LEU A 26 1.90 -5.54 3.78
CA LEU A 26 0.91 -6.55 3.41
C LEU A 26 -0.28 -6.65 4.38
N GLU A 27 -0.10 -6.32 5.66
CA GLU A 27 -1.17 -6.29 6.67
C GLU A 27 -2.12 -5.09 6.49
N GLY A 28 -1.86 -4.23 5.51
CA GLY A 28 -2.61 -2.98 5.28
C GLY A 28 -2.25 -1.88 6.27
N LYS A 29 -1.18 -2.06 7.07
CA LYS A 29 -0.72 -1.05 8.02
C LYS A 29 0.05 0.04 7.28
N LEU A 30 -0.30 1.29 7.56
CA LEU A 30 0.46 2.46 7.13
C LEU A 30 1.82 2.50 7.81
N ILE A 31 2.90 2.37 7.04
CA ILE A 31 4.29 2.34 7.54
C ILE A 31 5.08 3.60 7.17
N ALA A 32 4.65 4.34 6.15
CA ALA A 32 5.20 5.65 5.81
C ALA A 32 4.13 6.56 5.20
N LEU A 33 4.26 7.86 5.46
CA LEU A 33 3.38 8.91 4.93
C LEU A 33 4.22 10.15 4.64
N THR A 34 4.22 10.56 3.38
CA THR A 34 4.83 11.80 2.91
C THR A 34 3.72 12.70 2.39
N LEU A 35 3.53 13.87 2.99
CA LEU A 35 2.39 14.73 2.65
C LEU A 35 2.68 15.76 1.56
N GLY A 36 3.95 15.98 1.22
CA GLY A 36 4.37 17.05 0.33
C GLY A 36 4.04 18.46 0.87
N THR A 37 4.10 19.46 -0.01
CA THR A 37 3.81 20.87 0.34
C THR A 37 2.40 21.30 -0.04
N ALA A 38 1.77 20.65 -1.02
CA ALA A 38 0.45 21.01 -1.52
C ALA A 38 -0.67 20.80 -0.48
N GLN A 39 -0.47 19.91 0.50
CA GLN A 39 -1.41 19.73 1.62
C GLN A 39 -1.71 21.01 2.40
N ARG A 40 -0.82 22.02 2.37
CA ARG A 40 -1.04 23.31 3.06
C ARG A 40 -2.24 24.09 2.51
N HIS A 41 -2.68 23.74 1.31
CA HIS A 41 -3.83 24.35 0.64
C HIS A 41 -5.07 23.46 0.70
N MET A 42 -5.01 22.33 1.40
CA MET A 42 -6.12 21.38 1.54
C MET A 42 -6.84 21.58 2.87
N THR A 43 -8.15 21.35 2.87
CA THR A 43 -8.92 21.17 4.10
C THR A 43 -8.59 19.81 4.72
N ALA A 44 -8.81 19.67 6.04
CA ALA A 44 -8.64 18.39 6.74
C ALA A 44 -9.46 17.26 6.09
N THR A 45 -10.68 17.56 5.64
CA THR A 45 -11.56 16.59 4.97
C THR A 45 -10.98 16.13 3.63
N GLN A 46 -10.45 17.05 2.81
CA GLN A 46 -9.81 16.69 1.54
C GLN A 46 -8.56 15.84 1.77
N LEU A 47 -7.74 16.22 2.75
CA LEU A 47 -6.54 15.47 3.09
C LEU A 47 -6.87 14.06 3.56
N ALA A 48 -7.85 13.92 4.47
CA ALA A 48 -8.29 12.62 4.96
C ALA A 48 -8.85 11.75 3.83
N ALA A 49 -9.65 12.32 2.93
CA ALA A 49 -10.21 11.59 1.79
C ALA A 49 -9.12 11.08 0.83
N GLU A 50 -8.08 11.89 0.58
CA GLU A 50 -6.97 11.49 -0.27
C GLU A 50 -6.11 10.42 0.39
N ILE A 51 -5.69 10.60 1.64
CA ILE A 51 -4.93 9.58 2.38
C ILE A 51 -5.71 8.26 2.44
N HIS A 52 -7.02 8.31 2.72
CA HIS A 52 -7.86 7.12 2.74
C HIS A 52 -7.88 6.42 1.37
N THR A 53 -8.01 7.18 0.28
CA THR A 53 -7.99 6.64 -1.08
C THR A 53 -6.65 6.01 -1.41
N LEU A 54 -5.54 6.69 -1.12
CA LEU A 54 -4.18 6.20 -1.38
C LEU A 54 -3.85 4.96 -0.54
N THR A 55 -4.25 4.95 0.73
CA THR A 55 -4.07 3.79 1.62
C THR A 55 -4.78 2.57 1.05
N ARG A 56 -6.03 2.72 0.59
CA ARG A 56 -6.79 1.63 -0.02
C ARG A 56 -6.13 1.13 -1.30
N THR A 57 -5.68 2.03 -2.18
CA THR A 57 -4.97 1.68 -3.41
C THR A 57 -3.68 0.90 -3.10
N ALA A 58 -2.86 1.41 -2.19
CA ALA A 58 -1.63 0.75 -1.77
C ALA A 58 -1.90 -0.63 -1.16
N ALA A 59 -2.93 -0.76 -0.32
CA ALA A 59 -3.32 -2.04 0.28
C ALA A 59 -3.77 -3.06 -0.77
N THR A 60 -4.58 -2.65 -1.75
CA THR A 60 -4.97 -3.53 -2.87
C THR A 60 -3.74 -4.01 -3.66
N THR A 61 -2.78 -3.13 -3.92
CA THR A 61 -1.52 -3.50 -4.58
C THR A 61 -0.70 -4.47 -3.74
N ALA A 62 -0.53 -4.22 -2.44
CA ALA A 62 0.21 -5.11 -1.54
C ALA A 62 -0.43 -6.51 -1.48
N LEU A 63 -1.76 -6.60 -1.39
CA LEU A 63 -2.49 -7.87 -1.42
C LEU A 63 -2.30 -8.61 -2.74
N SER A 64 -2.38 -7.90 -3.87
CA SER A 64 -2.14 -8.48 -5.21
C SER A 64 -0.72 -9.05 -5.35
N GLN A 65 0.29 -8.34 -4.82
CA GLN A 65 1.66 -8.84 -4.76
C GLN A 65 1.77 -10.07 -3.86
N GLY A 66 1.08 -10.09 -2.71
CA GLY A 66 1.03 -11.25 -1.82
C GLY A 66 0.44 -12.48 -2.49
N MET A 67 -0.67 -12.33 -3.22
CA MET A 67 -1.27 -13.41 -4.01
C MET A 67 -0.31 -13.91 -5.11
N THR A 68 0.44 -13.01 -5.75
CA THR A 68 1.45 -13.38 -6.76
C THR A 68 2.59 -14.22 -6.15
N VAL A 69 3.02 -13.91 -4.92
CA VAL A 69 4.02 -14.71 -4.19
C VAL A 69 3.47 -16.10 -3.85
N LEU A 70 2.17 -16.21 -3.55
CA LEU A 70 1.53 -17.48 -3.19
C LEU A 70 1.16 -18.35 -4.39
N ALA A 71 0.92 -17.76 -5.58
CA ALA A 71 0.43 -18.46 -6.76
C ALA A 71 1.19 -19.75 -7.14
N PRO A 72 2.54 -19.79 -7.12
CA PRO A 72 3.29 -21.01 -7.45
C PRO A 72 3.08 -22.18 -6.48
N TYR A 73 2.54 -21.90 -5.29
CA TYR A 73 2.32 -22.90 -4.23
C TYR A 73 0.86 -23.35 -4.14
N THR A 74 -0.07 -22.58 -4.71
CA THR A 74 -1.48 -22.95 -4.79
C THR A 74 -1.77 -23.89 -5.95
N ASP A 75 -0.99 -23.82 -7.05
CA ASP A 75 -1.09 -24.74 -8.18
C ASP A 75 -0.58 -26.17 -7.86
N LEU A 76 -0.01 -26.38 -6.67
CA LEU A 76 0.42 -27.69 -6.15
C LEU A 76 -0.67 -28.42 -5.35
N LEU A 77 -1.87 -27.81 -5.22
CA LEU A 77 -3.01 -28.35 -4.47
C LEU A 77 -4.12 -28.91 -5.36
N ASP A 78 -3.98 -28.82 -6.69
CA ASP A 78 -4.78 -29.53 -7.70
C ASP A 78 -3.98 -30.71 -8.31
#